data_AF-A0A1G1LVI6-F1
#
_entry.id   AF-A0A1G1LVI6-F1
#
_cell.length_a   1.000
_cell.length_b   1.000
_cell.length_c   1.000
_cell.angle_alpha   90.00
_cell.angle_beta   90.00
_cell.angle_gamma   90.00
#
_symmetry.space_group_name_H-M   'P 1'
#
loop_
_entity.id
_entity.type
_entity.pdbx_description
1 polymer ?
#
loop_
_entity_poly.entity_id
_entity_poly.type
_entity_poly.pdbx_seq_one_letter_code
_entity_poly.pdbx_strand_id
1 'polypeptide(L)'
;MIKKLMLYKLSITKSGDRFIERVFHQSMKDLGKFYSINWTTNMPKIVFLKDRKSIDLLRAKKTEPWLVGWADDRMRIIFVLDKKELEKHSSHKYSKDYYHSLIKHELSHLFYKILSAGKQGPVWLSEGVAIYTSGQNKLKTKPNKFKKFLTFYNHGGSEVYEESGFVIEMLVKKFGKNKLLKLIKFLRNVSNEKQFNKLFKKTYKFKISYKSVNKNSVK
;
A
#
# COMPACT_ATOMS: atom_id res chain seq x y z
N MET A 1 5.12 28.56 -23.37
CA MET A 1 5.99 28.48 -22.17
C MET A 1 6.82 27.21 -22.25
N ILE A 2 8.13 27.33 -22.46
CA ILE A 2 9.05 26.19 -22.45
C ILE A 2 9.28 25.81 -20.98
N LYS A 3 8.84 24.62 -20.55
CA LYS A 3 9.15 24.12 -19.20
C LYS A 3 10.66 23.96 -19.08
N LYS A 4 11.26 24.66 -18.11
CA LYS A 4 12.70 24.59 -17.82
C LYS A 4 13.08 23.13 -17.51
N LEU A 5 14.09 22.61 -18.21
CA LEU A 5 14.62 21.27 -17.96
C LEU A 5 15.17 21.22 -16.54
N MET A 6 14.68 20.28 -15.74
CA MET A 6 15.19 20.05 -14.38
C MET A 6 16.19 18.91 -14.41
N LEU A 7 17.44 19.21 -14.08
CA LEU A 7 18.55 18.25 -14.02
C LEU A 7 18.91 17.96 -12.58
N TYR A 8 19.11 16.68 -12.25
CA TYR A 8 19.45 16.23 -10.91
C TYR A 8 20.65 15.28 -10.94
N LYS A 9 21.54 15.43 -9.95
CA LYS A 9 22.67 14.54 -9.71
C LYS A 9 22.36 13.70 -8.48
N LEU A 10 22.37 12.38 -8.64
CA LEU A 10 22.20 11.42 -7.55
C LEU A 10 23.56 10.81 -7.19
N SER A 11 23.84 10.69 -5.90
CA SER A 11 24.93 9.87 -5.38
C SER A 11 24.33 8.63 -4.74
N ILE A 12 24.74 7.45 -5.21
CA ILE A 12 24.20 6.17 -4.79
C ILE A 12 25.31 5.42 -4.04
N THR A 13 25.04 5.07 -2.79
CA THR A 13 25.88 4.20 -1.99
C THR A 13 25.09 2.96 -1.58
N LYS A 14 25.77 1.81 -1.48
CA LYS A 14 25.16 0.61 -0.90
C LYS A 14 24.97 0.84 0.60
N SER A 15 23.79 0.49 1.11
CA SER A 15 23.55 0.39 2.55
C SER A 15 23.92 -1.01 3.03
N GLY A 16 24.57 -1.11 4.19
CA GLY A 16 24.85 -2.37 4.89
C GLY A 16 23.94 -2.58 6.11
N ASP A 17 22.74 -1.98 6.11
CA ASP A 17 21.83 -2.01 7.24
C ASP A 17 21.14 -3.39 7.37
N ARG A 18 21.72 -4.25 8.21
CA ARG A 18 21.22 -5.61 8.49
C ARG A 18 19.78 -5.65 9.00
N PHE A 19 19.28 -4.59 9.64
CA PHE A 19 17.87 -4.55 10.06
C PHE A 19 16.97 -4.44 8.82
N ILE A 20 17.31 -3.57 7.88
CA ILE A 20 16.57 -3.37 6.64
C ILE A 20 16.62 -4.62 5.77
N GLU A 21 17.79 -5.24 5.61
CA GLU A 21 17.93 -6.47 4.81
C GLU A 21 17.00 -7.57 5.32
N ARG A 22 16.98 -7.78 6.64
CA ARG A 22 16.08 -8.73 7.28
C ARG A 22 14.61 -8.37 7.08
N VAL A 23 14.25 -7.09 7.25
CA VAL A 23 12.88 -6.61 7.01
C VAL A 23 12.46 -6.87 5.55
N PHE A 24 13.34 -6.60 4.59
CA PHE A 24 13.09 -6.84 3.18
C PHE A 24 12.87 -8.33 2.90
N HIS A 25 13.78 -9.20 3.31
CA HIS A 25 13.68 -10.64 3.06
C HIS A 25 12.45 -11.27 3.73
N GLN A 26 12.14 -10.89 4.97
CA GLN A 26 10.94 -11.35 5.65
C GLN A 26 9.67 -10.87 4.94
N SER A 27 9.65 -9.60 4.52
CA SER A 27 8.53 -9.02 3.78
C SER A 27 8.29 -9.74 2.45
N MET A 28 9.35 -9.97 1.66
CA MET A 28 9.26 -10.70 0.40
C MET A 28 8.71 -12.11 0.59
N LYS A 29 9.16 -12.83 1.63
CA LYS A 29 8.66 -14.17 1.97
C LYS A 29 7.19 -14.15 2.38
N ASP A 30 6.81 -13.26 3.30
CA ASP A 30 5.45 -13.16 3.81
C ASP A 30 4.46 -12.76 2.72
N LEU A 31 4.81 -11.74 1.94
CA LEU A 31 3.98 -11.26 0.83
C LEU A 31 3.91 -12.32 -0.27
N GLY A 32 5.01 -13.00 -0.59
CA GLY A 32 5.01 -14.11 -1.53
C GLY A 32 4.04 -15.22 -1.13
N LYS A 33 4.03 -15.60 0.16
CA LYS A 33 3.06 -16.56 0.71
C LYS A 33 1.62 -16.03 0.67
N PHE A 34 1.40 -14.75 0.98
CA PHE A 34 0.07 -14.16 0.95
C PHE A 34 -0.49 -14.14 -0.48
N TYR A 35 0.22 -13.51 -1.40
CA TYR A 35 -0.18 -13.33 -2.80
C TYR A 35 -0.06 -14.60 -3.64
N SER A 36 0.58 -15.66 -3.11
CA SER A 36 0.90 -16.89 -3.85
C SER A 36 1.78 -16.62 -5.06
N ILE A 37 2.80 -15.77 -4.87
CA ILE A 37 3.77 -15.33 -5.88
C ILE A 37 5.17 -15.67 -5.36
N ASN A 38 5.90 -16.51 -6.07
CA ASN A 38 7.29 -16.83 -5.75
C ASN A 38 8.24 -15.87 -6.49
N TRP A 39 8.42 -14.66 -5.94
CA TRP A 39 9.22 -13.62 -6.59
C TRP A 39 10.70 -13.73 -6.20
N THR A 40 11.49 -14.44 -7.02
CA THR A 40 12.91 -14.73 -6.75
C THR A 40 13.89 -14.03 -7.69
N THR A 41 13.42 -13.50 -8.83
CA THR A 41 14.26 -12.82 -9.83
C THR A 41 13.85 -11.36 -10.00
N ASN A 42 14.82 -10.49 -10.32
CA ASN A 42 14.58 -9.06 -10.51
C ASN A 42 13.76 -8.44 -9.37
N MET A 43 14.18 -8.74 -8.14
CA MET A 43 13.51 -8.30 -6.91
C MET A 43 13.53 -6.77 -6.77
N PRO A 44 12.58 -6.18 -6.02
CA PRO A 44 12.55 -4.75 -5.80
C PRO A 44 13.80 -4.21 -5.11
N LYS A 45 14.09 -2.93 -5.34
CA LYS A 45 15.15 -2.20 -4.63
C LYS A 45 14.54 -1.21 -3.66
N ILE A 46 15.23 -0.97 -2.53
CA ILE A 46 14.86 0.09 -1.58
C ILE A 46 15.80 1.28 -1.77
N VAL A 47 15.24 2.48 -1.90
CA VAL A 47 15.99 3.74 -1.92
C VAL A 47 15.61 4.55 -0.68
N PHE A 48 16.62 4.86 0.13
CA PHE A 48 16.46 5.70 1.31
C PHE A 48 16.58 7.17 0.95
N LEU A 49 15.61 7.96 1.39
CA LEU A 49 15.57 9.41 1.22
C LEU A 49 16.01 10.07 2.52
N LYS A 50 16.81 11.13 2.43
CA LYS A 50 17.39 11.79 3.61
C LYS A 50 16.51 12.89 4.20
N ASP A 51 15.60 13.45 3.42
CA ASP A 51 14.80 14.59 3.85
C ASP A 51 13.49 14.75 3.06
N ARG A 52 12.64 15.65 3.55
CA ARG A 52 11.40 16.08 2.88
C ARG A 52 11.65 16.69 1.50
N LYS A 53 12.76 17.43 1.34
CA LYS A 53 13.10 18.09 0.07
C LYS A 53 13.31 17.06 -1.04
N SER A 54 13.95 15.94 -0.75
CA SER A 54 14.15 14.82 -1.67
C SER A 54 12.83 14.16 -2.06
N ILE A 55 11.89 14.02 -1.11
CA ILE A 55 10.54 13.53 -1.40
C ILE A 55 9.83 14.48 -2.36
N ASP A 56 9.76 15.77 -2.03
CA ASP A 56 9.08 16.77 -2.84
C ASP A 56 9.67 16.85 -4.26
N LEU A 57 10.99 16.71 -4.36
CA LEU A 57 11.72 16.67 -5.63
C LEU A 57 11.28 15.49 -6.51
N LEU A 58 11.31 14.27 -5.96
CA LEU A 58 10.95 13.05 -6.68
C LEU A 58 9.45 12.98 -6.99
N ARG A 59 8.62 13.66 -6.19
CA ARG A 59 7.16 13.76 -6.41
C ARG A 59 6.78 14.95 -7.30
N ALA A 60 7.74 15.79 -7.67
CA ALA A 60 7.57 17.02 -8.45
C ALA A 60 6.53 18.00 -7.88
N LYS A 61 6.31 17.96 -6.56
CA LYS A 61 5.39 18.83 -5.82
C LYS A 61 5.70 18.82 -4.33
N LYS A 62 5.27 19.84 -3.60
CA LYS A 62 5.24 19.78 -2.13
C LYS A 62 4.31 18.65 -1.69
N THR A 63 4.75 17.90 -0.69
CA THR A 63 4.04 16.74 -0.16
C THR A 63 3.67 16.92 1.30
N GLU A 64 2.60 16.22 1.71
CA GLU A 64 2.16 16.23 3.09
C GLU A 64 3.16 15.51 4.02
N PRO A 65 3.31 15.95 5.28
CA PRO A 65 4.24 15.34 6.24
C PRO A 65 4.03 13.85 6.47
N TRP A 66 2.82 13.34 6.27
CA TRP A 66 2.50 11.92 6.45
C TRP A 66 3.04 11.03 5.32
N LEU A 67 3.35 11.59 4.14
CA LEU A 67 3.90 10.82 3.02
C LEU A 67 5.38 10.55 3.27
N VAL A 68 5.73 9.32 3.66
CA VAL A 68 7.12 8.93 4.00
C VAL A 68 7.66 7.79 3.16
N GLY A 69 6.83 7.20 2.30
CA GLY A 69 7.24 6.18 1.35
C GLY A 69 6.27 6.07 0.19
N TRP A 70 6.74 5.47 -0.91
CA TRP A 70 5.91 5.06 -2.02
C TRP A 70 6.63 3.99 -2.86
N ALA A 71 5.85 3.16 -3.54
CA ALA A 71 6.34 2.27 -4.59
C ALA A 71 6.32 2.93 -5.98
N ASP A 72 7.43 2.86 -6.70
CA ASP A 72 7.48 3.01 -8.16
C ASP A 72 7.48 1.62 -8.79
N ASP A 73 6.36 1.30 -9.39
CA ASP A 73 6.13 -0.02 -9.96
C ASP A 73 6.78 -0.25 -11.33
N ARG A 74 7.08 0.81 -12.09
CA ARG A 74 7.73 0.70 -13.40
C ARG A 74 9.19 0.33 -13.21
N MET A 75 9.83 0.97 -12.23
CA MET A 75 11.23 0.74 -11.88
C MET A 75 11.41 -0.38 -10.85
N ARG A 76 10.34 -0.85 -10.20
CA ARG A 76 10.35 -1.81 -9.09
C ARG A 76 11.23 -1.30 -7.94
N ILE A 77 11.04 -0.03 -7.61
CA ILE A 77 11.76 0.64 -6.53
C ILE A 77 10.74 1.02 -5.48
N ILE A 78 11.05 0.81 -4.21
CA ILE A 78 10.35 1.51 -3.12
C ILE A 78 11.25 2.64 -2.64
N PHE A 79 10.67 3.82 -2.48
CA PHE A 79 11.31 4.96 -1.85
C PHE A 79 10.78 5.07 -0.43
N VAL A 80 11.67 5.23 0.54
CA VAL A 80 11.31 5.34 1.95
C VAL A 80 12.21 6.38 2.61
N LEU A 81 11.64 7.29 3.41
CA LEU A 81 12.40 8.21 4.26
C LEU A 81 13.26 7.41 5.25
N ASP A 82 14.56 7.70 5.32
CA ASP A 82 15.50 7.00 6.19
C ASP A 82 14.99 7.02 7.64
N LYS A 83 15.08 5.88 8.33
CA LYS A 83 14.60 5.72 9.71
C LYS A 83 15.21 6.75 10.66
N LYS A 84 16.45 7.20 10.42
CA LYS A 84 17.14 8.20 11.23
C LYS A 84 16.57 9.62 11.02
N GLU A 85 15.92 9.84 9.89
CA GLU A 85 15.39 11.13 9.45
C GLU A 85 13.86 11.21 9.58
N LEU A 86 13.22 10.07 9.88
CA LEU A 86 11.77 9.92 9.92
C LEU A 86 11.09 10.94 10.82
N GLU A 87 11.48 11.01 12.10
CA GLU A 87 10.82 11.90 13.07
C GLU A 87 11.11 13.38 12.82
N LYS A 88 12.21 13.69 12.14
CA LYS A 88 12.61 15.06 11.81
C LYS A 88 11.84 15.61 10.61
N HIS A 89 11.47 14.75 9.67
CA HIS A 89 10.91 15.16 8.38
C HIS A 89 9.49 14.65 8.10
N SER A 90 8.82 14.09 9.13
CA SER A 90 7.46 13.58 9.00
C SER A 90 6.64 13.77 10.28
N SER A 91 5.34 13.52 10.17
CA SER A 91 4.43 13.49 11.31
C SER A 91 4.43 12.14 12.06
N HIS A 92 5.30 11.20 11.68
CA HIS A 92 5.32 9.85 12.24
C HIS A 92 6.37 9.71 13.34
N LYS A 93 6.11 8.79 14.27
CA LYS A 93 7.07 8.36 15.30
C LYS A 93 7.75 7.06 14.89
N TYR A 94 9.05 6.99 15.12
CA TYR A 94 9.83 5.82 14.80
C TYR A 94 9.57 4.72 15.83
N SER A 95 9.27 3.54 15.32
CA SER A 95 9.48 2.29 16.02
C SER A 95 9.93 1.24 15.02
N LYS A 96 10.59 0.17 15.51
CA LYS A 96 11.00 -0.95 14.64
C LYS A 96 9.81 -1.57 13.93
N ASP A 97 8.69 -1.72 14.64
CA ASP A 97 7.47 -2.32 14.10
C ASP A 97 6.80 -1.42 13.07
N TYR A 98 6.72 -0.11 13.35
CA TYR A 98 6.21 0.87 12.39
C TYR A 98 7.03 0.82 11.11
N TYR A 99 8.36 0.93 11.22
CA TYR A 99 9.24 1.02 10.06
C TYR A 99 9.28 -0.28 9.24
N HIS A 100 9.21 -1.44 9.93
CA HIS A 100 9.01 -2.73 9.27
C HIS A 100 7.70 -2.74 8.48
N SER A 101 6.58 -2.36 9.12
CA SER A 101 5.28 -2.34 8.45
C SER A 101 5.25 -1.36 7.28
N LEU A 102 5.94 -0.22 7.36
CA LEU A 102 6.06 0.76 6.27
C LEU A 102 6.75 0.15 5.04
N ILE A 103 7.91 -0.48 5.21
CA ILE A 103 8.61 -1.14 4.09
C ILE A 103 7.74 -2.24 3.48
N LYS A 104 7.11 -3.06 4.33
CA LYS A 104 6.25 -4.16 3.87
C LYS A 104 5.00 -3.65 3.14
N HIS A 105 4.46 -2.50 3.55
CA HIS A 105 3.34 -1.83 2.89
C HIS A 105 3.71 -1.44 1.45
N GLU A 106 4.84 -0.76 1.26
CA GLU A 106 5.28 -0.37 -0.08
C GLU A 106 5.61 -1.58 -0.96
N LEU A 107 6.22 -2.62 -0.41
CA LEU A 107 6.42 -3.87 -1.13
C LEU A 107 5.09 -4.53 -1.52
N SER A 108 4.08 -4.48 -0.64
CA SER A 108 2.76 -5.05 -0.93
C SER A 108 2.12 -4.42 -2.16
N HIS A 109 2.32 -3.13 -2.41
CA HIS A 109 1.84 -2.47 -3.63
C HIS A 109 2.44 -3.07 -4.90
N LEU A 110 3.71 -3.47 -4.88
CA LEU A 110 4.37 -4.14 -6.00
C LEU A 110 3.77 -5.53 -6.26
N PHE A 111 3.56 -6.34 -5.21
CA PHE A 111 2.89 -7.64 -5.33
C PHE A 111 1.44 -7.50 -5.82
N TYR A 112 0.71 -6.53 -5.28
CA TYR A 112 -0.65 -6.21 -5.71
C TYR A 112 -0.69 -5.93 -7.21
N LYS A 113 0.25 -5.13 -7.71
CA LYS A 113 0.30 -4.76 -9.13
C LYS A 113 0.63 -5.93 -10.05
N ILE A 114 1.50 -6.85 -9.62
CA ILE A 114 1.73 -8.11 -10.36
C ILE A 114 0.41 -8.87 -10.47
N LEU A 115 -0.27 -9.09 -9.34
CA LEU A 115 -1.51 -9.87 -9.32
C LEU A 115 -2.64 -9.21 -10.12
N SER A 116 -2.75 -7.89 -10.08
CA SER A 116 -3.79 -7.12 -10.76
C SER A 116 -3.48 -6.82 -12.24
N ALA A 117 -2.36 -7.31 -12.76
CA ALA A 117 -1.85 -7.02 -14.10
C ALA A 117 -1.81 -5.51 -14.40
N GLY A 118 -1.28 -4.73 -13.45
CA GLY A 118 -1.08 -3.29 -13.62
C GLY A 118 -2.20 -2.40 -13.10
N LYS A 119 -3.36 -2.96 -12.73
CA LYS A 119 -4.51 -2.16 -12.27
C LYS A 119 -4.35 -1.70 -10.83
N GLN A 120 -4.51 -0.41 -10.59
CA GLN A 120 -4.33 0.22 -9.28
C GLN A 120 -5.64 0.51 -8.54
N GLY A 121 -6.80 0.46 -9.22
CA GLY A 121 -8.09 0.84 -8.65
C GLY A 121 -8.93 -0.35 -8.14
N PRO A 122 -9.83 -0.11 -7.17
CA PRO A 122 -10.02 1.16 -6.44
C PRO A 122 -8.93 1.42 -5.39
N VAL A 123 -8.65 2.69 -5.09
CA VAL A 123 -7.55 3.10 -4.19
C VAL A 123 -7.73 2.52 -2.79
N TRP A 124 -8.94 2.53 -2.24
CA TRP A 124 -9.20 1.91 -0.93
C TRP A 124 -8.85 0.41 -0.90
N LEU A 125 -9.00 -0.31 -2.02
CA LEU A 125 -8.69 -1.74 -2.08
C LEU A 125 -7.17 -1.95 -2.10
N SER A 126 -6.44 -1.21 -2.93
CA SER A 126 -4.97 -1.34 -2.99
C SER A 126 -4.33 -0.93 -1.67
N GLU A 127 -4.67 0.24 -1.13
CA GLU A 127 -4.16 0.70 0.17
C GLU A 127 -4.62 -0.22 1.30
N GLY A 128 -5.89 -0.64 1.33
CA GLY A 128 -6.39 -1.56 2.35
C GLY A 128 -5.64 -2.89 2.36
N VAL A 129 -5.29 -3.44 1.20
CA VAL A 129 -4.54 -4.69 1.12
C VAL A 129 -3.11 -4.49 1.61
N ALA A 130 -2.47 -3.37 1.25
CA ALA A 130 -1.14 -3.04 1.72
C ALA A 130 -1.10 -2.85 3.26
N ILE A 131 -2.08 -2.16 3.84
CA ILE A 131 -2.21 -1.97 5.30
C ILE A 131 -2.43 -3.32 6.01
N TYR A 132 -3.32 -4.16 5.46
CA TYR A 132 -3.62 -5.47 6.05
C TYR A 132 -2.40 -6.41 6.02
N THR A 133 -1.75 -6.55 4.87
CA THR A 133 -0.66 -7.51 4.67
C THR A 133 0.65 -7.06 5.31
N SER A 134 0.88 -5.75 5.44
CA SER A 134 2.00 -5.19 6.19
C SER A 134 1.88 -5.34 7.69
N GLY A 135 0.66 -5.57 8.19
CA GLY A 135 0.36 -5.63 9.62
C GLY A 135 0.10 -4.27 10.25
N GLN A 136 -0.01 -3.19 9.47
CA GLN A 136 -0.31 -1.84 9.98
C GLN A 136 -1.64 -1.75 10.74
N ASN A 137 -2.61 -2.64 10.50
CA ASN A 137 -3.82 -2.72 11.33
C ASN A 137 -3.52 -2.87 12.83
N LYS A 138 -2.43 -3.56 13.20
CA LYS A 138 -2.03 -3.77 14.60
C LYS A 138 -1.54 -2.49 15.29
N LEU A 139 -1.18 -1.48 14.52
CA LEU A 139 -0.66 -0.19 14.99
C LEU A 139 -1.75 0.89 15.02
N LYS A 140 -3.00 0.52 14.74
CA LYS A 140 -4.12 1.43 14.56
C LYS A 140 -5.30 0.99 15.41
N THR A 141 -6.12 1.95 15.82
CA THR A 141 -7.40 1.67 16.46
C THR A 141 -8.43 1.29 15.40
N LYS A 142 -9.06 0.12 15.56
CA LYS A 142 -10.16 -0.29 14.69
C LYS A 142 -11.33 0.67 14.86
N PRO A 143 -11.91 1.22 13.77
CA PRO A 143 -13.06 2.11 13.88
C PRO A 143 -14.30 1.33 14.34
N ASN A 144 -15.10 1.97 15.21
CA ASN A 144 -16.39 1.41 15.65
C ASN A 144 -17.40 1.27 14.49
N LYS A 145 -17.26 2.11 13.45
CA LYS A 145 -18.13 2.12 12.27
C LYS A 145 -17.37 2.64 11.06
N PHE A 146 -17.54 1.98 9.91
CA PHE A 146 -16.99 2.38 8.61
C PHE A 146 -17.90 3.41 7.94
N LYS A 147 -17.33 4.53 7.50
CA LYS A 147 -18.07 5.67 6.94
C LYS A 147 -17.35 6.41 5.80
N LYS A 148 -16.07 6.15 5.56
CA LYS A 148 -15.25 6.97 4.66
C LYS A 148 -14.60 6.21 3.51
N PHE A 149 -14.20 4.95 3.69
CA PHE A 149 -13.31 4.28 2.71
C PHE A 149 -13.85 4.22 1.26
N LEU A 150 -15.17 4.23 1.05
CA LEU A 150 -15.76 4.15 -0.29
C LEU A 150 -15.59 5.44 -1.11
N THR A 151 -15.34 6.58 -0.47
CA THR A 151 -15.07 7.82 -1.21
C THR A 151 -13.75 7.73 -1.98
N PHE A 152 -12.78 6.97 -1.45
CA PHE A 152 -11.46 6.71 -2.04
C PHE A 152 -11.49 5.67 -3.16
N TYR A 153 -12.42 5.80 -4.11
CA TYR A 153 -12.43 4.95 -5.31
C TYR A 153 -11.33 5.38 -6.30
N ASN A 154 -11.29 6.68 -6.65
CA ASN A 154 -10.38 7.27 -7.66
C ASN A 154 -9.37 8.29 -7.08
N HIS A 155 -9.37 8.53 -5.78
CA HIS A 155 -8.44 9.46 -5.15
C HIS A 155 -7.81 8.85 -3.90
N GLY A 156 -6.62 9.33 -3.55
CA GLY A 156 -5.96 9.02 -2.28
C GLY A 156 -6.31 10.03 -1.19
N GLY A 157 -5.64 9.90 -0.04
CA GLY A 157 -5.77 10.79 1.11
C GLY A 157 -5.46 10.03 2.39
N SER A 158 -5.11 10.73 3.48
CA SER A 158 -4.75 10.09 4.75
C SER A 158 -5.89 9.24 5.33
N GLU A 159 -7.15 9.63 5.13
CA GLU A 159 -8.31 8.93 5.70
C GLU A 159 -8.56 7.55 5.09
N VAL A 160 -8.05 7.27 3.87
CA VAL A 160 -8.13 5.91 3.29
C VAL A 160 -7.42 4.89 4.20
N TYR A 161 -6.39 5.33 4.92
CA TYR A 161 -5.60 4.50 5.81
C TYR A 161 -6.27 4.23 7.17
N GLU A 162 -7.36 4.91 7.50
CA GLU A 162 -8.09 4.73 8.77
C GLU A 162 -8.96 3.47 8.73
N GLU A 163 -9.63 3.24 7.61
CA GLU A 163 -10.68 2.22 7.50
C GLU A 163 -10.31 1.04 6.61
N SER A 164 -9.60 1.30 5.51
CA SER A 164 -9.48 0.32 4.41
C SER A 164 -8.81 -0.98 4.82
N GLY A 165 -7.77 -0.91 5.64
CA GLY A 165 -7.08 -2.11 6.16
C GLY A 165 -8.00 -3.01 6.97
N PHE A 166 -8.89 -2.45 7.78
CA PHE A 166 -9.86 -3.21 8.57
C PHE A 166 -11.00 -3.76 7.72
N VAL A 167 -11.37 -3.10 6.61
CA VAL A 167 -12.29 -3.68 5.61
C VAL A 167 -11.68 -4.93 4.99
N ILE A 168 -10.40 -4.88 4.58
CA ILE A 168 -9.71 -6.04 4.02
C ILE A 168 -9.58 -7.16 5.03
N GLU A 169 -9.23 -6.85 6.27
CA GLU A 169 -9.18 -7.82 7.35
C GLU A 169 -10.53 -8.54 7.54
N MET A 170 -11.63 -7.79 7.57
CA MET A 170 -12.97 -8.36 7.63
C MET A 170 -13.24 -9.29 6.44
N LEU A 171 -12.90 -8.86 5.22
CA LEU A 171 -13.11 -9.67 4.02
C LEU A 171 -12.33 -10.99 4.08
N VAL A 172 -11.07 -10.94 4.50
CA VAL A 172 -10.21 -12.13 4.61
C VAL A 172 -10.69 -13.04 5.72
N LYS A 173 -10.98 -12.51 6.92
CA LYS A 173 -11.46 -13.32 8.06
C LYS A 173 -12.80 -13.99 7.78
N LYS A 174 -13.73 -13.28 7.13
CA LYS A 174 -15.10 -13.78 6.93
C LYS A 174 -15.25 -14.64 5.68
N PHE A 175 -14.55 -14.29 4.60
CA PHE A 175 -14.76 -14.92 3.29
C PHE A 175 -13.53 -15.66 2.75
N GLY A 176 -12.38 -15.53 3.42
CA GLY A 176 -11.14 -16.21 3.08
C GLY A 176 -10.26 -15.43 2.09
N LYS A 177 -8.95 -15.57 2.27
CA LYS A 177 -7.90 -14.97 1.43
C LYS A 177 -8.11 -15.21 -0.07
N ASN A 178 -8.50 -16.43 -0.44
CA ASN A 178 -8.61 -16.81 -1.86
C ASN A 178 -9.65 -15.99 -2.62
N LYS A 179 -10.74 -15.55 -1.96
CA LYS A 179 -11.73 -14.66 -2.59
C LYS A 179 -11.16 -13.26 -2.84
N LEU A 180 -10.36 -12.74 -1.93
CA LEU A 180 -9.65 -11.47 -2.11
C LEU A 180 -8.66 -11.54 -3.27
N LEU A 181 -7.80 -12.57 -3.32
CA LEU A 181 -6.84 -12.73 -4.42
C LEU A 181 -7.56 -12.88 -5.77
N LYS A 182 -8.69 -13.61 -5.79
CA LYS A 182 -9.54 -13.73 -6.97
C LYS A 182 -10.09 -12.36 -7.42
N LEU A 183 -10.60 -11.56 -6.49
CA LEU A 183 -11.06 -10.19 -6.78
C LEU A 183 -9.94 -9.38 -7.45
N ILE A 184 -8.75 -9.33 -6.83
CA ILE A 184 -7.60 -8.55 -7.31
C ILE A 184 -7.18 -9.00 -8.71
N LYS A 185 -7.05 -10.31 -8.93
CA LYS A 185 -6.68 -10.88 -10.24
C LYS A 185 -7.65 -10.48 -11.36
N PHE A 186 -8.94 -10.35 -11.06
CA PHE A 186 -9.95 -9.98 -12.05
C PHE A 186 -10.08 -8.48 -12.29
N LEU A 187 -9.36 -7.63 -11.54
CA LEU A 187 -9.37 -6.18 -11.77
C LEU A 187 -8.85 -5.78 -13.14
N ARG A 188 -8.01 -6.59 -13.78
CA ARG A 188 -7.55 -6.39 -15.17
C ARG A 188 -8.68 -6.15 -16.17
N ASN A 189 -9.86 -6.71 -15.89
CA ASN A 189 -11.07 -6.61 -16.71
C ASN A 189 -12.04 -5.49 -16.25
N VAL A 190 -11.63 -4.66 -15.30
CA VAL A 190 -12.44 -3.58 -14.73
C VAL A 190 -11.94 -2.23 -15.25
N SER A 191 -12.87 -1.46 -15.80
CA SER A 191 -12.62 -0.12 -16.36
C SER A 191 -13.25 0.99 -15.54
N ASN A 192 -14.25 0.69 -14.70
CA ASN A 192 -14.96 1.70 -13.90
C ASN A 192 -15.62 1.11 -12.64
N GLU A 193 -16.12 2.00 -11.78
CA GLU A 193 -16.75 1.64 -10.50
C GLU A 193 -17.97 0.73 -10.65
N LYS A 194 -18.79 0.93 -11.68
CA LYS A 194 -19.96 0.07 -11.94
C LYS A 194 -19.52 -1.38 -12.19
N GLN A 195 -18.46 -1.58 -12.98
CA GLN A 195 -17.90 -2.90 -13.23
C GLN A 195 -17.23 -3.49 -11.98
N PHE A 196 -16.50 -2.68 -11.21
CA PHE A 196 -15.94 -3.10 -9.92
C PHE A 196 -17.04 -3.61 -8.98
N ASN A 197 -18.11 -2.84 -8.82
CA ASN A 197 -19.24 -3.20 -7.95
C ASN A 197 -19.92 -4.50 -8.38
N LYS A 198 -20.04 -4.73 -9.69
CA LYS A 198 -20.53 -6.02 -10.24
C LYS A 198 -19.58 -7.16 -9.89
N LEU A 199 -18.27 -6.99 -10.10
CA LEU A 199 -17.26 -8.00 -9.77
C LEU A 199 -17.23 -8.31 -8.27
N PHE A 200 -17.29 -7.27 -7.43
CA PHE A 200 -17.34 -7.41 -5.97
C PHE A 200 -18.57 -8.22 -5.56
N LYS A 201 -19.76 -7.85 -6.04
CA LYS A 201 -21.01 -8.58 -5.74
C LYS A 201 -20.94 -10.03 -6.19
N LYS A 202 -20.38 -10.31 -7.36
CA LYS A 202 -20.19 -11.68 -7.86
C LYS A 202 -19.29 -12.50 -6.92
N THR A 203 -18.25 -11.88 -6.39
CA THR A 203 -17.22 -12.52 -5.54
C THR A 203 -17.71 -12.77 -4.12
N TYR A 204 -18.32 -11.77 -3.47
CA TYR A 204 -18.71 -11.84 -2.07
C TYR A 204 -20.20 -12.06 -1.82
N LYS A 205 -21.02 -12.08 -2.89
CA LYS A 205 -22.49 -12.25 -2.82
C LYS A 205 -23.24 -11.13 -2.09
N PHE A 206 -22.62 -9.96 -1.94
CA PHE A 206 -23.28 -8.75 -1.44
C PHE A 206 -22.74 -7.50 -2.14
N LYS A 207 -23.53 -6.42 -2.16
CA LYS A 207 -23.09 -5.12 -2.71
C LYS A 207 -22.21 -4.39 -1.69
N ILE A 208 -21.03 -3.94 -2.08
CA ILE A 208 -20.19 -3.11 -1.22
C ILE A 208 -20.92 -1.79 -0.89
N SER A 209 -21.10 -1.52 0.40
CA SER A 209 -21.69 -0.29 0.94
C SER A 209 -21.34 -0.18 2.42
N TYR A 210 -21.47 1.00 3.02
CA TYR A 210 -21.28 1.14 4.47
C TYR A 210 -22.26 0.27 5.26
N LYS A 211 -23.52 0.16 4.83
CA LYS A 211 -24.52 -0.72 5.48
C LYS A 211 -24.06 -2.17 5.49
N SER A 212 -23.62 -2.69 4.33
CA SER A 212 -23.21 -4.08 4.22
C SER A 212 -21.89 -4.35 4.92
N VAL A 213 -20.90 -3.47 4.83
CA VAL A 213 -19.62 -3.62 5.53
C VAL A 213 -19.83 -3.59 7.04
N ASN A 214 -20.54 -2.58 7.58
CA ASN A 214 -20.80 -2.51 9.03
C ASN A 214 -21.56 -3.75 9.53
N LYS A 215 -22.59 -4.22 8.81
CA LYS A 215 -23.29 -5.48 9.17
C LYS A 215 -22.35 -6.70 9.17
N ASN A 216 -21.36 -6.73 8.28
CA ASN A 216 -20.43 -7.84 8.17
C ASN A 216 -19.24 -7.75 9.14
N SER A 217 -18.92 -6.55 9.62
CA SER A 217 -17.83 -6.25 10.56
C SER A 217 -18.21 -6.43 12.02
N VAL A 218 -19.52 -6.48 12.34
CA VAL A 218 -20.03 -6.87 13.66
C VAL A 218 -19.90 -8.38 13.80
N LYS A 219 -18.82 -8.80 14.47
CA LYS A 219 -18.61 -10.09 15.13
C LYS A 219 -17.59 -9.85 16.22
#